data_AF-A0A0D2AJC8-F1
#
_entry.id   AF-A0A0D2AJC8-F1
#
_cell.length_a   1.000
_cell.length_b   1.000
_cell.length_c   1.000
_cell.angle_alpha   90.00
_cell.angle_beta   90.00
_cell.angle_gamma   90.00
#
_symmetry.space_group_name_H-M   'P 1'
#
loop_
_entity.id
_entity.type
_entity.pdbx_description
1 polymer ?
#
loop_
_entity_poly.entity_id
_entity_poly.type
_entity_poly.pdbx_seq_one_letter_code
_entity_poly.pdbx_strand_id
1 'polypeptide(L)'
;MPALLTNYYNLSELQVGLTYLAIGVGVALGGFLNGKFLDINYRRTAGEVGFTINKISGDDMRSFPIDEARTRFANVLILLDFFILVSYGWACARKAPIEVLLVLQFLLGFLQTCIVQTFNTLLVDVFAANASTASAAGNVTRCALSAGGVAIVQPLIDSLRYGYVFTIIGAMTGISGLGAAILIRLKGPINVDDTMPYIDPEFDAPQIPDRERYEGTQVDDNVLAALSNGTRVLWAATHGVSFWAITTKIDTENPDGRKQSYFLKVYTRAAAQAQSVGEYESTKALHAVIPDHVPRPVAQGALAKNPGRAFVMFEFKDMIEELPPAAELVAVIAKLHRESHTPNGKFGFSVPTSQALQLENTWCDTWEEFFTRAFRGTVKLEQEVQGYSEKLQRLADEIVTKVIPRLLRPMEIDGRRLKPTLVHGDLWHGNVAIDAMTEQVIMFDCGALFGHHEYDLGMFRAARYRTNRAHVRLYHQHAEISYPVEDVDDRNALYALRVDLETSVAWPANKRMRQLAMEEMKRLVDKYPDGFEGWHSTQAS
;
A
#
# COMPACT_ATOMS: atom_id res chain seq x y z
N MET A 1 -9.76 40.86 13.18
CA MET A 1 -9.13 41.94 12.39
C MET A 1 -10.16 42.80 11.64
N PRO A 2 -11.14 42.25 10.89
CA PRO A 2 -12.13 43.08 10.20
C PRO A 2 -12.83 44.09 11.11
N ALA A 3 -13.23 43.66 12.31
CA ALA A 3 -13.82 44.54 13.32
C ALA A 3 -12.88 45.68 13.77
N LEU A 4 -11.56 45.46 13.85
CA LEU A 4 -10.61 46.53 14.19
C LEU A 4 -10.49 47.55 13.05
N LEU A 5 -10.39 47.07 11.81
CA LEU A 5 -10.23 47.92 10.63
C LEU A 5 -11.47 48.78 10.34
N THR A 6 -12.66 48.19 10.49
CA THR A 6 -13.92 48.91 10.33
C THR A 6 -14.17 49.87 11.49
N ASN A 7 -14.04 49.41 12.74
CA ASN A 7 -14.47 50.21 13.90
C ASN A 7 -13.48 51.29 14.32
N TYR A 8 -12.18 51.13 14.02
CA TYR A 8 -11.16 52.07 14.46
C TYR A 8 -10.53 52.88 13.32
N TYR A 9 -10.24 52.23 12.18
CA TYR A 9 -9.67 52.91 11.01
C TYR A 9 -10.72 53.40 10.02
N ASN A 10 -12.01 53.19 10.31
CA ASN A 10 -13.16 53.65 9.51
C ASN A 10 -13.08 53.23 8.03
N LEU A 11 -12.53 52.04 7.77
CA LEU A 11 -12.41 51.50 6.42
C LEU A 11 -13.75 50.95 5.93
N SER A 12 -14.04 51.16 4.64
CA SER A 12 -15.14 50.48 3.95
C SER A 12 -14.86 48.99 3.81
N GLU A 13 -15.90 48.18 3.56
CA GLU A 13 -15.74 46.73 3.33
C GLU A 13 -14.74 46.41 2.21
N LEU A 14 -14.77 47.19 1.13
CA LEU A 14 -13.82 47.07 0.03
C LEU A 14 -12.39 47.36 0.49
N GLN A 15 -12.18 48.43 1.27
CA GLN A 15 -10.87 48.79 1.80
C GLN A 15 -10.35 47.74 2.78
N VAL A 16 -11.22 47.15 3.61
CA VAL A 16 -10.88 46.00 4.46
C VAL A 16 -10.43 44.83 3.59
N GLY A 17 -11.17 44.51 2.51
CA GLY A 17 -10.76 43.50 1.54
C GLY A 17 -9.37 43.75 0.94
N LEU A 18 -9.07 45.00 0.56
CA LEU A 18 -7.77 45.38 0.01
C LEU A 18 -6.60 45.16 0.98
N THR A 19 -6.82 45.26 2.30
CA THR A 19 -5.75 44.98 3.28
C THR A 19 -5.26 43.54 3.25
N TYR A 20 -6.11 42.59 2.83
CA TYR A 20 -5.72 41.17 2.69
C TYR A 20 -4.76 40.93 1.52
N LEU A 21 -4.57 41.89 0.61
CA LEU A 21 -3.53 41.77 -0.42
C LEU A 21 -2.14 41.72 0.20
N ALA A 22 -1.89 42.41 1.32
CA ALA A 22 -0.58 42.40 1.97
C ALA A 22 -0.16 40.98 2.41
N ILE A 23 -1.07 40.26 3.09
CA ILE A 23 -0.82 38.86 3.47
C ILE A 23 -0.76 37.96 2.22
N GLY A 24 -1.61 38.18 1.21
CA GLY A 24 -1.61 37.41 -0.03
C GLY A 24 -0.29 37.51 -0.83
N VAL A 25 0.29 38.71 -0.92
CA VAL A 25 1.61 38.91 -1.55
C VAL A 25 2.71 38.20 -0.74
N GLY A 26 2.62 38.26 0.59
CA GLY A 26 3.53 37.52 1.48
C GLY A 26 3.49 36.00 1.22
N VAL A 27 2.28 35.43 1.12
CA VAL A 27 2.07 34.01 0.80
C VAL A 27 2.66 33.66 -0.57
N ALA A 28 2.39 34.45 -1.61
CA ALA A 28 2.89 34.19 -2.96
C ALA A 28 4.43 34.20 -3.02
N LEU A 29 5.07 35.20 -2.41
CA LEU A 29 6.53 35.30 -2.36
C LEU A 29 7.14 34.19 -1.49
N GLY A 30 6.51 33.87 -0.36
CA GLY A 30 6.94 32.79 0.53
C GLY A 30 6.98 31.47 -0.22
N GLY A 31 5.91 31.15 -0.97
CA GLY A 31 5.84 29.91 -1.73
C GLY A 31 6.92 29.78 -2.81
N PHE A 32 7.20 30.85 -3.54
CA PHE A 32 8.21 30.84 -4.59
C PHE A 32 9.65 30.79 -4.05
N LEU A 33 9.94 31.59 -3.02
CA LEU A 33 11.29 31.67 -2.46
C LEU A 33 11.63 30.44 -1.61
N ASN A 34 10.68 29.93 -0.83
CA ASN A 34 10.92 28.79 0.04
C ASN A 34 11.28 27.52 -0.75
N GLY A 35 10.61 27.25 -1.87
CA GLY A 35 10.96 26.12 -2.74
C GLY A 35 12.44 26.15 -3.18
N LYS A 36 12.93 27.33 -3.59
CA LYS A 36 14.35 27.51 -3.95
C LYS A 36 15.29 27.29 -2.76
N PHE A 37 14.92 27.76 -1.57
CA PHE A 37 15.71 27.54 -0.36
C PHE A 37 15.77 26.06 0.04
N LEU A 38 14.65 25.34 -0.05
CA LEU A 38 14.59 23.91 0.20
C LEU A 38 15.49 23.14 -0.77
N ASP A 39 15.51 23.50 -2.06
CA ASP A 39 16.39 22.88 -3.07
C ASP A 39 17.87 23.17 -2.83
N ILE A 40 18.21 24.36 -2.31
CA ILE A 40 19.57 24.72 -1.94
C ILE A 40 20.02 23.88 -0.74
N ASN A 41 19.18 23.77 0.29
CA ASN A 41 19.51 22.98 1.48
C ASN A 41 19.66 21.50 1.12
N TYR A 42 18.75 20.96 0.30
CA TYR A 42 18.82 19.59 -0.19
C TYR A 42 20.15 19.30 -0.91
N ARG A 43 20.54 20.16 -1.86
CA ARG A 43 21.82 20.03 -2.58
C ARG A 43 23.03 20.15 -1.67
N ARG A 44 22.96 21.02 -0.66
CA ARG A 44 24.04 21.20 0.30
C ARG A 44 24.21 19.96 1.18
N THR A 45 23.12 19.43 1.71
CA THR A 45 23.12 18.19 2.50
C THR A 45 23.64 17.02 1.65
N ALA A 46 23.22 16.91 0.39
CA ALA A 46 23.73 15.90 -0.53
C ALA A 46 25.25 16.00 -0.73
N GLY A 47 25.78 17.22 -0.88
CA GLY A 47 27.23 17.43 -0.94
C GLY A 47 27.97 17.07 0.36
N GLU A 48 27.37 17.34 1.53
CA GLU A 48 27.96 17.03 2.84
C GLU A 48 28.02 15.52 3.13
N VAL A 49 27.06 14.73 2.62
CA VAL A 49 27.02 13.26 2.81
C VAL A 49 27.52 12.46 1.59
N GLY A 50 27.98 13.12 0.53
CA GLY A 50 28.45 12.46 -0.70
C GLY A 50 27.34 11.76 -1.50
N PHE A 51 26.10 12.23 -1.39
CA PHE A 51 24.92 11.66 -2.04
C PHE A 51 24.75 12.19 -3.47
N THR A 52 24.47 11.31 -4.43
CA THR A 52 24.27 11.69 -5.84
C THR A 52 22.78 11.87 -6.13
N ILE A 53 22.38 13.07 -6.54
CA ILE A 53 20.98 13.41 -6.84
C ILE A 53 20.60 12.91 -8.23
N ASN A 54 19.67 11.96 -8.31
CA ASN A 54 19.12 11.38 -9.52
C ASN A 54 17.71 11.93 -9.81
N LYS A 55 17.63 12.86 -10.77
CA LYS A 55 16.38 13.51 -11.17
C LYS A 55 15.46 12.66 -12.06
N ILE A 56 15.93 11.51 -12.54
CA ILE A 56 15.24 10.71 -13.57
C ILE A 56 14.50 9.53 -12.94
N SER A 57 15.14 8.79 -12.03
CA SER A 57 14.53 7.62 -11.34
C SER A 57 14.05 7.92 -9.92
N GLY A 58 14.23 9.16 -9.43
CA GLY A 58 14.06 9.50 -8.02
C GLY A 58 15.28 9.11 -7.17
N ASP A 59 15.39 9.74 -6.01
CA ASP A 59 16.48 9.53 -5.05
C ASP A 59 16.14 8.40 -4.06
N ASP A 60 17.09 7.51 -3.77
CA ASP A 60 16.96 6.55 -2.67
C ASP A 60 17.14 7.29 -1.32
N MET A 61 16.02 7.67 -0.72
CA MET A 61 15.99 8.48 0.52
C MET A 61 16.33 7.67 1.79
N ARG A 62 16.63 6.37 1.70
CA ARG A 62 16.90 5.50 2.86
C ARG A 62 18.13 5.93 3.68
N SER A 63 19.13 6.52 3.03
CA SER A 63 20.39 6.95 3.65
C SER A 63 20.57 8.47 3.65
N PHE A 64 19.65 9.21 3.03
CA PHE A 64 19.72 10.66 2.94
C PHE A 64 19.05 11.30 4.17
N PRO A 65 19.73 12.19 4.92
CA PRO A 65 19.15 12.87 6.09
C PRO A 65 18.15 13.95 5.67
N ILE A 66 16.98 13.51 5.18
CA ILE A 66 15.94 14.36 4.60
C ILE A 66 15.32 15.30 5.63
N ASP A 67 15.19 14.85 6.87
CA ASP A 67 14.73 15.64 8.01
C ASP A 67 15.68 16.81 8.28
N GLU A 68 17.00 16.59 8.22
CA GLU A 68 17.98 17.66 8.34
C GLU A 68 17.94 18.60 7.14
N ALA A 69 17.92 18.03 5.92
CA ALA A 69 17.89 18.79 4.67
C ALA A 69 16.68 19.75 4.60
N ARG A 70 15.50 19.29 5.01
CA ARG A 70 14.28 20.11 5.01
C ARG A 70 14.21 21.05 6.21
N THR A 71 14.55 20.60 7.41
CA THR A 71 14.33 21.40 8.63
C THR A 71 15.48 22.33 9.00
N ARG A 72 16.60 22.36 8.24
CA ARG A 72 17.84 23.09 8.56
C ARG A 72 17.64 24.47 9.19
N PHE A 73 16.75 25.30 8.62
CA PHE A 73 16.44 26.64 9.12
C PHE A 73 15.06 26.80 9.78
N ALA A 74 14.31 25.71 9.96
CA ALA A 74 12.94 25.75 10.48
C ALA A 74 12.85 26.43 11.85
N ASN A 75 13.81 26.17 12.77
CA ASN A 75 13.81 26.79 14.10
C ASN A 75 13.92 28.33 14.04
N VAL A 76 14.71 28.87 13.11
CA VAL A 76 14.85 30.32 12.92
C VAL A 76 13.55 30.90 12.39
N LEU A 77 12.93 30.24 11.41
CA LEU A 77 11.64 30.68 10.85
C LEU A 77 10.54 30.69 11.91
N ILE A 78 10.47 29.65 12.75
CA ILE A 78 9.47 29.54 13.83
C ILE A 78 9.68 30.63 14.88
N LEU A 79 10.92 30.92 15.27
CA LEU A 79 11.22 32.00 16.21
C LEU A 79 10.86 33.37 15.64
N LEU A 80 11.17 33.63 14.37
CA LEU A 80 10.78 34.88 13.71
C LEU A 80 9.26 35.01 13.62
N ASP A 81 8.55 33.95 13.24
CA ASP A 81 7.08 33.95 13.19
C ASP A 81 6.46 34.29 14.55
N PHE A 82 6.99 33.69 15.63
CA PHE A 82 6.59 34.03 17.00
C PHE A 82 6.72 35.54 17.27
N PHE A 83 7.90 36.12 17.06
CA PHE A 83 8.11 37.54 17.36
C PHE A 83 7.26 38.46 16.49
N ILE A 84 7.06 38.13 15.22
CA ILE A 84 6.21 38.90 14.31
C ILE A 84 4.74 38.81 14.73
N LEU A 85 4.25 37.63 15.12
CA LEU A 85 2.87 37.44 15.57
C LEU A 85 2.57 38.19 16.87
N VAL A 86 3.50 38.15 17.83
CA VAL A 86 3.39 38.94 19.07
C VAL A 86 3.40 40.43 18.74
N SER A 87 4.32 40.88 17.89
CA SER A 87 4.43 42.28 17.47
C SER A 87 3.14 42.76 16.80
N TYR A 88 2.54 41.93 15.94
CA TYR A 88 1.27 42.21 15.29
C TYR A 88 0.11 42.35 16.28
N GLY A 89 0.03 41.45 17.26
CA GLY A 89 -0.95 41.53 18.34
C GLY A 89 -0.88 42.83 19.13
N TRP A 90 0.33 43.26 19.48
CA TRP A 90 0.56 44.49 20.22
C TRP A 90 0.40 45.74 19.37
N ALA A 91 0.71 45.69 18.08
CA ALA A 91 0.40 46.76 17.13
C ALA A 91 -1.12 46.97 17.00
N CYS A 92 -1.89 45.87 16.93
CA CYS A 92 -3.36 45.92 16.97
C CYS A 92 -3.86 46.50 18.30
N ALA A 93 -3.30 46.07 19.44
CA ALA A 93 -3.70 46.57 20.76
C ALA A 93 -3.43 48.07 20.96
N ARG A 94 -2.30 48.56 20.43
CA ARG A 94 -1.90 49.96 20.46
C ARG A 94 -2.51 50.79 19.34
N LYS A 95 -3.29 50.16 18.44
CA LYS A 95 -3.93 50.85 17.32
C LYS A 95 -2.90 51.62 16.46
N ALA A 96 -1.79 50.95 16.15
CA ALA A 96 -0.67 51.50 15.39
C ALA A 96 -1.10 51.98 13.99
N PRO A 97 -0.29 52.77 13.26
CA PRO A 97 -0.60 53.12 11.88
C PRO A 97 -0.90 51.87 11.02
N ILE A 98 -1.84 51.98 10.10
CA ILE A 98 -2.33 50.83 9.31
C ILE A 98 -1.20 50.19 8.49
N GLU A 99 -0.25 51.00 8.04
CA GLU A 99 0.93 50.58 7.28
C GLU A 99 1.76 49.57 8.07
N VAL A 100 1.89 49.77 9.40
CA VAL A 100 2.58 48.83 10.29
C VAL A 100 1.85 47.49 10.34
N LEU A 101 0.52 47.51 10.39
CA LEU A 101 -0.28 46.28 10.39
C LEU A 101 -0.12 45.53 9.06
N LEU A 102 -0.13 46.23 7.93
CA LEU A 102 0.03 45.64 6.60
C LEU A 102 1.42 45.01 6.43
N VAL A 103 2.49 45.68 6.88
CA VAL A 103 3.85 45.13 6.83
C VAL A 103 3.97 43.86 7.67
N LEU A 104 3.42 43.87 8.89
CA LEU A 104 3.44 42.70 9.77
C LEU A 104 2.60 41.55 9.20
N GLN A 105 1.46 41.83 8.57
CA GLN A 105 0.66 40.81 7.87
C GLN A 105 1.38 40.19 6.69
N PHE A 106 2.09 41.00 5.90
CA PHE A 106 2.93 40.52 4.82
C PHE A 106 3.99 39.53 5.36
N LEU A 107 4.70 39.91 6.43
CA LEU A 107 5.71 39.07 7.05
C LEU A 107 5.12 37.79 7.63
N LEU A 108 3.94 37.85 8.25
CA LEU A 108 3.22 36.66 8.72
C LEU A 108 2.87 35.72 7.58
N GLY A 109 2.27 36.23 6.49
CA GLY A 109 1.93 35.42 5.33
C GLY A 109 3.15 34.75 4.71
N PHE A 110 4.26 35.48 4.63
CA PHE A 110 5.54 34.97 4.16
C PHE A 110 6.09 33.85 5.05
N LEU A 111 6.28 34.11 6.35
CA LEU A 111 6.88 33.16 7.29
C LEU A 111 6.02 31.90 7.47
N GLN A 112 4.69 32.06 7.62
CA GLN A 112 3.78 30.93 7.75
C GLN A 112 3.79 30.05 6.50
N THR A 113 3.86 30.64 5.31
CA THR A 113 3.96 29.86 4.07
C THR A 113 5.25 29.07 4.01
N CYS A 114 6.40 29.67 4.36
CA CYS A 114 7.68 28.98 4.42
C CYS A 114 7.64 27.79 5.40
N ILE A 115 7.11 28.00 6.62
CA ILE A 115 6.99 26.95 7.63
C ILE A 115 6.08 25.82 7.15
N VAL A 116 4.86 26.13 6.70
CA VAL A 116 3.88 25.13 6.24
C VAL A 116 4.42 24.33 5.06
N GLN A 117 5.03 24.98 4.07
CA GLN A 117 5.61 24.26 2.94
C GLN A 117 6.79 23.38 3.35
N THR A 118 7.64 23.84 4.27
CA THR A 118 8.79 23.06 4.76
C THR A 118 8.33 21.75 5.38
N PHE A 119 7.35 21.80 6.28
CA PHE A 119 6.85 20.61 6.97
C PHE A 119 5.93 19.76 6.08
N ASN A 120 5.15 20.36 5.17
CA ASN A 120 4.37 19.58 4.19
C ASN A 120 5.27 18.85 3.21
N THR A 121 6.36 19.47 2.76
CA THR A 121 7.34 18.82 1.89
C THR A 121 8.02 17.67 2.63
N LEU A 122 8.47 17.91 3.87
CA LEU A 122 9.02 16.84 4.71
C LEU A 122 8.02 15.70 4.94
N LEU A 123 6.74 16.01 5.20
CA LEU A 123 5.69 15.02 5.39
C LEU A 123 5.52 14.14 4.15
N VAL A 124 5.52 14.74 2.96
CA VAL A 124 5.44 14.02 1.69
C VAL A 124 6.70 13.20 1.42
N ASP A 125 7.87 13.74 1.71
CA ASP A 125 9.15 13.05 1.54
C ASP A 125 9.26 11.82 2.47
N VAL A 126 8.83 11.95 3.72
CA VAL A 126 8.82 10.85 4.71
C VAL A 126 7.83 9.77 4.31
N PHE A 127 6.65 10.15 3.82
CA PHE A 127 5.61 9.21 3.39
C PHE A 127 5.56 9.10 1.86
N ALA A 128 6.70 9.01 1.18
CA ALA A 128 6.77 9.04 -0.28
C ALA A 128 5.85 8.00 -0.96
N ALA A 129 5.75 6.79 -0.41
CA ALA A 129 4.86 5.73 -0.92
C ALA A 129 3.36 6.09 -0.82
N ASN A 130 2.99 6.98 0.09
CA ASN A 130 1.63 7.43 0.36
C ASN A 130 1.53 8.96 0.32
N ALA A 131 2.32 9.62 -0.54
CA ALA A 131 2.52 11.07 -0.56
C ALA A 131 1.21 11.87 -0.61
N SER A 132 0.26 11.43 -1.46
CA SER A 132 -1.06 12.03 -1.60
C SER A 132 -1.90 11.93 -0.33
N THR A 133 -1.91 10.75 0.30
CA THR A 133 -2.62 10.48 1.57
C THR A 133 -2.00 11.29 2.71
N ALA A 134 -0.67 11.34 2.81
CA ALA A 134 0.03 12.10 3.82
C ALA A 134 -0.26 13.61 3.69
N SER A 135 -0.18 14.14 2.47
CA SER A 135 -0.56 15.52 2.17
C SER A 135 -2.03 15.81 2.50
N ALA A 136 -2.95 14.91 2.14
CA ALA A 136 -4.37 15.05 2.45
C ALA A 136 -4.64 15.04 3.97
N ALA A 137 -4.05 14.09 4.71
CA ALA A 137 -4.18 13.99 6.16
C ALA A 137 -3.60 15.23 6.88
N GLY A 138 -2.44 15.71 6.43
CA GLY A 138 -1.83 16.94 6.92
C GLY A 138 -2.72 18.17 6.69
N ASN A 139 -3.29 18.29 5.48
CA ASN A 139 -4.20 19.38 5.14
C ASN A 139 -5.49 19.33 5.97
N VAL A 140 -6.12 18.16 6.13
CA VAL A 140 -7.33 17.99 6.95
C VAL A 140 -7.07 18.36 8.41
N THR A 141 -5.98 17.85 8.99
CA THR A 141 -5.60 18.14 10.39
C THR A 141 -5.40 19.64 10.60
N ARG A 142 -4.65 20.29 9.69
CA ARG A 142 -4.43 21.74 9.72
C ARG A 142 -5.73 22.52 9.62
N CYS A 143 -6.61 22.16 8.70
CA CYS A 143 -7.88 22.84 8.49
C CYS A 143 -8.82 22.68 9.69
N ALA A 144 -8.90 21.48 10.29
CA ALA A 144 -9.71 21.23 11.47
C ALA A 144 -9.24 22.06 12.69
N LEU A 145 -7.92 22.09 12.93
CA LEU A 145 -7.34 22.90 14.01
C LEU A 145 -7.53 24.40 13.75
N SER A 146 -7.41 24.84 12.49
CA SER A 146 -7.63 26.25 12.11
C SER A 146 -9.08 26.67 12.33
N ALA A 147 -10.04 25.81 11.99
CA ALA A 147 -11.47 26.08 12.20
C ALA A 147 -11.79 26.24 13.70
N GLY A 148 -11.27 25.33 14.54
CA GLY A 148 -11.40 25.43 16.00
C GLY A 148 -10.74 26.71 16.57
N GLY A 149 -9.55 27.06 16.08
CA GLY A 149 -8.84 28.27 16.48
C GLY A 149 -9.63 29.54 16.15
N VAL A 150 -10.10 29.69 14.90
CA VAL A 150 -10.86 30.86 14.46
C VAL A 150 -12.14 31.05 15.29
N ALA A 151 -12.83 29.96 15.65
CA ALA A 151 -14.04 30.02 16.46
C ALA A 151 -13.81 30.62 17.87
N ILE A 152 -12.61 30.45 18.43
CA ILE A 152 -12.29 30.84 19.81
C ILE A 152 -11.57 32.21 19.86
N VAL A 153 -10.92 32.63 18.78
CA VAL A 153 -10.12 33.87 18.75
C VAL A 153 -10.94 35.11 19.10
N GLN A 154 -12.15 35.28 18.56
CA GLN A 154 -12.95 36.50 18.83
C GLN A 154 -13.40 36.59 20.30
N PRO A 155 -14.00 35.54 20.91
CA PRO A 155 -14.29 35.54 22.36
C PRO A 155 -13.07 35.83 23.24
N LEU A 156 -11.89 35.32 22.86
CA LEU A 156 -10.66 35.60 23.59
C LEU A 156 -10.21 37.05 23.45
N ILE A 157 -10.33 37.65 22.26
CA ILE A 157 -10.00 39.07 22.04
C ILE A 157 -10.90 39.96 22.89
N ASP A 158 -12.19 39.64 22.97
CA ASP A 158 -13.15 40.41 23.75
C ASP A 158 -12.83 40.36 25.26
N SER A 159 -12.27 39.24 25.74
CA SER A 159 -11.91 39.05 27.15
C SER A 159 -10.51 39.56 27.52
N LEU A 160 -9.51 39.31 26.68
CA LEU A 160 -8.08 39.50 26.99
C LEU A 160 -7.41 40.62 26.18
N ARG A 161 -8.10 41.20 25.19
CA ARG A 161 -7.57 42.20 24.24
C ARG A 161 -6.50 41.63 23.29
N TYR A 162 -6.35 42.26 22.13
CA TYR A 162 -5.47 41.81 21.04
C TYR A 162 -4.05 41.41 21.49
N GLY A 163 -3.37 42.24 22.29
CA GLY A 163 -1.96 42.01 22.64
C GLY A 163 -1.73 40.67 23.34
N TYR A 164 -2.55 40.36 24.34
CA TYR A 164 -2.43 39.13 25.12
C TYR A 164 -2.83 37.89 24.33
N VAL A 165 -3.92 37.95 23.55
CA VAL A 165 -4.36 36.82 22.73
C VAL A 165 -3.29 36.38 21.74
N PHE A 166 -2.73 37.32 20.98
CA PHE A 166 -1.69 37.01 20.00
C PHE A 166 -0.36 36.64 20.66
N THR A 167 -0.10 37.10 21.90
CA THR A 167 1.04 36.63 22.71
C THR A 167 0.88 35.16 23.11
N ILE A 168 -0.32 34.76 23.56
CA ILE A 168 -0.62 33.37 23.92
C ILE A 168 -0.55 32.46 22.69
N ILE A 169 -1.18 32.87 21.58
CA ILE A 169 -1.14 32.09 20.33
C ILE A 169 0.30 31.96 19.83
N GLY A 170 1.07 33.06 19.83
CA GLY A 170 2.48 33.02 19.45
C GLY A 170 3.30 32.10 20.35
N ALA A 171 3.14 32.18 21.67
CA ALA A 171 3.87 31.32 22.59
C ALA A 171 3.52 29.85 22.35
N MET A 172 2.24 29.55 22.13
CA MET A 172 1.76 28.21 21.81
C MET A 172 2.40 27.68 20.52
N THR A 173 2.34 28.44 19.41
CA THR A 173 2.91 28.02 18.12
C THR A 173 4.44 27.94 18.17
N GLY A 174 5.11 28.87 18.83
CA GLY A 174 6.56 28.89 18.99
C GLY A 174 7.05 27.70 19.81
N ILE A 175 6.46 27.44 20.97
CA ILE A 175 6.86 26.32 21.85
C ILE A 175 6.54 24.98 21.18
N SER A 176 5.31 24.79 20.66
CA SER A 176 4.94 23.53 20.01
C SER A 176 5.74 23.28 18.74
N GLY A 177 5.98 24.33 17.94
CA GLY A 177 6.74 24.26 16.70
C GLY A 177 8.21 23.94 16.95
N LEU A 178 8.87 24.63 17.89
CA LEU A 178 10.26 24.34 18.26
C LEU A 178 10.39 22.96 18.89
N GLY A 179 9.47 22.58 19.78
CA GLY A 179 9.44 21.25 20.37
C GLY A 179 9.34 20.17 19.30
N ALA A 180 8.42 20.31 18.34
CA ALA A 180 8.27 19.37 17.23
C ALA A 180 9.52 19.30 16.34
N ALA A 181 10.09 20.45 15.95
CA ALA A 181 11.28 20.51 15.11
C ALA A 181 12.51 19.91 15.80
N ILE A 182 12.69 20.13 17.10
CA ILE A 182 13.75 19.52 17.90
C ILE A 182 13.53 18.02 18.04
N LEU A 183 12.30 17.58 18.32
CA LEU A 183 11.97 16.16 18.44
C LEU A 183 12.21 15.39 17.14
N ILE A 184 11.89 15.99 15.99
CA ILE A 184 12.19 15.42 14.67
C ILE A 184 13.70 15.19 14.53
N ARG A 185 14.53 16.19 14.90
CA ARG A 185 15.99 16.07 14.83
C ARG A 185 16.60 15.11 15.85
N LEU A 186 16.02 15.02 17.05
CA LEU A 186 16.51 14.15 18.13
C LEU A 186 16.18 12.67 17.91
N LYS A 187 15.08 12.37 17.21
CA LYS A 187 14.70 10.98 16.88
C LYS A 187 15.59 10.33 15.81
N GLY A 188 16.54 11.09 15.22
CA GLY A 188 17.34 10.62 14.09
C GLY A 188 16.53 10.63 12.79
N PRO A 189 17.12 10.19 11.66
CA PRO A 189 16.38 10.06 10.41
C PRO A 189 15.10 9.28 10.70
N ILE A 190 13.95 9.85 10.31
CA ILE A 190 12.68 9.12 10.38
C ILE A 190 12.86 7.94 9.42
N ASN A 191 13.21 6.79 9.98
CA ASN A 191 13.47 5.60 9.21
C ASN A 191 12.19 5.30 8.41
N VAL A 192 12.32 5.42 7.10
CA VAL A 192 11.28 5.03 6.13
C VAL A 192 10.89 3.56 6.34
N ASP A 193 11.69 2.77 7.08
CA ASP A 193 11.47 1.39 7.50
C ASP A 193 10.17 1.10 8.27
N ASP A 194 9.54 2.08 8.93
CA ASP A 194 8.23 1.86 9.55
C ASP A 194 7.08 1.86 8.53
N THR A 195 7.36 2.24 7.28
CA THR A 195 6.39 2.25 6.17
C THR A 195 6.86 1.57 4.88
N MET A 196 8.13 1.18 4.81
CA MET A 196 8.68 0.32 3.75
C MET A 196 8.74 -1.12 4.25
N PRO A 197 8.48 -2.12 3.38
CA PRO A 197 8.79 -3.49 3.72
C PRO A 197 10.25 -3.58 4.16
N TYR A 198 10.50 -4.00 5.40
CA TYR A 198 11.83 -4.39 5.84
C TYR A 198 12.36 -5.44 4.85
N ILE A 199 13.33 -5.04 4.02
CA ILE A 199 14.09 -5.93 3.17
C ILE A 199 15.29 -6.34 4.01
N ASP A 200 15.36 -7.62 4.34
CA ASP A 200 16.45 -8.18 5.12
C ASP A 200 17.80 -7.82 4.47
N PRO A 201 18.82 -7.33 5.20
CA PRO A 201 20.14 -7.08 4.62
C PRO A 201 20.76 -8.31 3.95
N GLU A 202 20.33 -9.52 4.32
CA GLU A 202 20.71 -10.79 3.69
C GLU A 202 19.81 -11.19 2.50
N PHE A 203 18.81 -10.37 2.15
CA PHE A 203 17.94 -10.63 1.00
C PHE A 203 18.70 -10.44 -0.31
N ASP A 204 19.02 -11.56 -0.96
CA ASP A 204 19.59 -11.57 -2.30
C ASP A 204 18.48 -11.68 -3.35
N ALA A 205 18.29 -10.60 -4.10
CA ALA A 205 17.29 -10.57 -5.17
C ALA A 205 17.71 -11.55 -6.28
N PRO A 206 16.78 -12.39 -6.79
CA PRO A 206 17.13 -13.38 -7.79
C PRO A 206 17.74 -12.69 -9.02
N GLN A 207 18.92 -13.15 -9.42
CA GLN A 207 19.60 -12.72 -10.64
C GLN A 207 19.46 -13.80 -11.71
N ILE A 208 19.30 -13.39 -12.97
CA ILE A 208 19.28 -14.34 -14.08
C ILE A 208 20.66 -15.02 -14.15
N PRO A 209 20.76 -16.35 -13.91
CA PRO A 209 22.03 -17.04 -14.01
C PRO A 209 22.58 -16.94 -15.43
N ASP A 210 23.89 -16.77 -15.61
CA ASP A 210 24.48 -16.56 -16.95
C ASP A 210 24.13 -17.67 -17.95
N ARG A 211 24.05 -18.92 -17.47
CA ARG A 211 23.64 -20.09 -18.28
C ARG A 211 22.18 -20.05 -18.75
N GLU A 212 21.35 -19.19 -18.17
CA GLU A 212 19.94 -19.01 -18.49
C GLU A 212 19.70 -17.73 -19.30
N ARG A 213 20.75 -16.90 -19.54
CA ARG A 213 20.66 -15.76 -20.44
C ARG A 213 20.65 -16.26 -21.88
N TYR A 214 19.57 -15.94 -22.59
CA TYR A 214 19.38 -16.34 -23.96
C TYR A 214 18.81 -15.17 -24.76
N GLU A 215 19.26 -15.03 -26.00
CA GLU A 215 18.65 -14.18 -27.02
C GLU A 215 18.84 -14.84 -28.39
N GLY A 216 17.76 -15.00 -29.15
CA GLY A 216 17.81 -15.65 -30.45
C GLY A 216 16.43 -15.98 -30.99
N THR A 217 16.31 -17.05 -31.78
CA THR A 217 15.04 -17.48 -32.42
C THR A 217 14.63 -18.90 -32.09
N GLN A 218 15.42 -19.62 -31.30
CA GLN A 218 15.15 -21.00 -30.91
C GLN A 218 14.41 -21.03 -29.58
N VAL A 219 13.35 -21.83 -29.53
CA VAL A 219 12.60 -22.14 -28.30
C VAL A 219 12.57 -23.67 -28.12
N ASP A 220 12.14 -24.14 -26.95
CA ASP A 220 11.98 -25.57 -26.70
C ASP A 220 10.89 -26.18 -27.62
N ASP A 221 11.07 -27.43 -28.04
CA ASP A 221 10.18 -28.07 -29.02
C ASP A 221 8.72 -28.16 -28.52
N ASN A 222 8.52 -28.36 -27.21
CA ASN A 222 7.17 -28.38 -26.64
C ASN A 222 6.54 -26.98 -26.57
N VAL A 223 7.36 -25.93 -26.42
CA VAL A 223 6.90 -24.54 -26.50
C VAL A 223 6.53 -24.19 -27.94
N LEU A 224 7.34 -24.61 -28.91
CA LEU A 224 7.04 -24.40 -30.33
C LEU A 224 5.76 -25.14 -30.76
N ALA A 225 5.58 -26.37 -30.30
CA ALA A 225 4.39 -27.18 -30.57
C ALA A 225 3.10 -26.60 -29.97
N ALA A 226 3.22 -25.74 -28.95
CA ALA A 226 2.09 -25.04 -28.35
C ALA A 226 1.64 -23.80 -29.16
N LEU A 227 2.46 -23.31 -30.09
CA LEU A 227 2.11 -22.22 -31.00
C LEU A 227 1.26 -22.73 -32.17
N SER A 228 0.58 -21.80 -32.87
CA SER A 228 -0.24 -22.19 -34.02
C SER A 228 0.62 -22.79 -35.14
N ASN A 229 0.10 -23.79 -35.86
CA ASN A 229 0.90 -24.47 -36.88
C ASN A 229 1.38 -23.49 -37.96
N GLY A 230 2.68 -23.53 -38.28
CA GLY A 230 3.33 -22.59 -39.20
C GLY A 230 3.73 -21.24 -38.58
N THR A 231 3.56 -21.04 -37.27
CA THR A 231 4.07 -19.85 -36.57
C THR A 231 5.60 -19.80 -36.67
N ARG A 232 6.13 -18.65 -37.06
CA ARG A 232 7.57 -18.38 -37.09
C ARG A 232 7.98 -17.58 -35.86
N VAL A 233 8.97 -18.07 -35.11
CA VAL A 233 9.61 -17.30 -34.03
C VAL A 233 10.52 -16.25 -34.67
N LEU A 234 10.25 -14.98 -34.40
CA LEU A 234 11.03 -13.85 -34.89
C LEU A 234 12.19 -13.53 -33.93
N TRP A 235 11.91 -13.61 -32.63
CA TRP A 235 12.86 -13.28 -31.57
C TRP A 235 12.38 -13.87 -30.25
N ALA A 236 13.31 -14.29 -29.40
CA ALA A 236 13.05 -14.71 -28.04
C ALA A 236 14.24 -14.35 -27.16
N ALA A 237 13.98 -13.75 -25.99
CA ALA A 237 15.03 -13.48 -25.02
C ALA A 237 14.57 -13.63 -23.58
N THR A 238 15.52 -14.03 -22.73
CA THR A 238 15.31 -14.09 -21.29
C THR A 238 15.00 -12.68 -20.77
N HIS A 239 13.83 -12.55 -20.14
CA HIS A 239 13.26 -11.26 -19.77
C HIS A 239 13.44 -10.95 -18.28
N GLY A 240 13.32 -11.96 -17.41
CA GLY A 240 13.35 -11.78 -15.97
C GLY A 240 13.50 -13.08 -15.20
N VAL A 241 13.51 -12.97 -13.88
CA VAL A 241 13.67 -14.11 -12.96
C VAL A 241 12.92 -13.87 -11.65
N SER A 242 12.45 -14.95 -11.05
CA SER A 242 11.97 -15.00 -9.68
C SER A 242 12.71 -16.12 -8.93
N PHE A 243 12.44 -16.30 -7.64
CA PHE A 243 13.02 -17.40 -6.87
C PHE A 243 12.66 -18.80 -7.41
N TRP A 244 11.64 -18.89 -8.26
CA TRP A 244 11.01 -20.14 -8.69
C TRP A 244 11.12 -20.36 -10.20
N ALA A 245 11.24 -19.29 -10.98
CA ALA A 245 11.09 -19.34 -12.42
C ALA A 245 11.97 -18.32 -13.16
N ILE A 246 12.19 -18.61 -14.43
CA ILE A 246 12.88 -17.75 -15.40
C ILE A 246 11.85 -17.37 -16.45
N THR A 247 11.79 -16.09 -16.82
CA THR A 247 10.80 -15.60 -17.79
C THR A 247 11.47 -15.26 -19.11
N THR A 248 10.75 -15.40 -20.21
CA THR A 248 11.22 -15.18 -21.57
C THR A 248 10.09 -14.52 -22.36
N LYS A 249 10.42 -13.46 -23.12
CA LYS A 249 9.51 -12.91 -24.11
C LYS A 249 9.77 -13.60 -25.45
N ILE A 250 8.71 -14.00 -26.14
CA ILE A 250 8.79 -14.64 -27.46
C ILE A 250 7.94 -13.84 -28.44
N ASP A 251 8.58 -13.24 -29.44
CA ASP A 251 7.91 -12.56 -30.55
C ASP A 251 7.78 -13.50 -31.73
N THR A 252 6.58 -13.60 -32.29
CA THR A 252 6.25 -14.50 -33.39
C THR A 252 5.51 -13.79 -34.51
N GLU A 253 5.43 -14.48 -35.64
CA GLU A 253 4.58 -14.14 -36.78
C GLU A 253 3.80 -15.39 -37.19
N ASN A 254 2.47 -15.28 -37.18
CA ASN A 254 1.58 -16.34 -37.63
C ASN A 254 1.61 -16.48 -39.17
N PRO A 255 1.11 -17.58 -39.74
CA PRO A 255 1.05 -17.77 -41.19
C PRO A 255 0.25 -16.69 -41.93
N ASP A 256 -0.68 -16.01 -41.26
CA ASP A 256 -1.45 -14.87 -41.79
C ASP A 256 -0.67 -13.55 -41.78
N GLY A 257 0.60 -13.55 -41.35
CA GLY A 257 1.47 -12.38 -41.24
C GLY A 257 1.26 -11.56 -39.97
N ARG A 258 0.35 -11.96 -39.07
CA ARG A 258 0.09 -11.24 -37.83
C ARG A 258 1.19 -11.50 -36.82
N LYS A 259 1.75 -10.42 -36.26
CA LYS A 259 2.73 -10.51 -35.18
C LYS A 259 2.03 -10.65 -33.83
N GLN A 260 2.60 -11.49 -32.97
CA GLN A 260 2.13 -11.68 -31.60
C GLN A 260 3.32 -11.92 -30.67
N SER A 261 3.22 -11.41 -29.45
CA SER A 261 4.20 -11.64 -28.40
C SER A 261 3.61 -12.55 -27.31
N TYR A 262 4.45 -13.39 -26.71
CA TYR A 262 4.12 -14.28 -25.61
C TYR A 262 5.06 -14.09 -24.43
N PHE A 263 4.51 -14.27 -23.23
CA PHE A 263 5.27 -14.38 -22.00
C PHE A 263 5.38 -15.87 -21.63
N LEU A 264 6.60 -16.39 -21.59
CA LEU A 264 6.91 -17.75 -21.19
C LEU A 264 7.56 -17.71 -19.81
N LYS A 265 7.05 -18.49 -18.87
CA LYS A 265 7.60 -18.66 -17.52
C LYS A 265 7.99 -20.12 -17.32
N VAL A 266 9.25 -20.36 -16.99
CA VAL A 266 9.81 -21.71 -16.79
C VAL A 266 10.16 -21.92 -15.33
N TYR A 267 9.46 -22.82 -14.66
CA TYR A 267 9.77 -23.21 -13.28
C TYR A 267 10.94 -24.19 -13.22
N THR A 268 11.83 -23.97 -12.27
CA THR A 268 13.12 -24.68 -12.19
C THR A 268 13.30 -25.54 -10.94
N ARG A 269 12.31 -25.59 -10.04
CA ARG A 269 12.36 -26.33 -8.78
C ARG A 269 11.60 -27.66 -8.84
N ALA A 270 11.72 -28.48 -7.80
CA ALA A 270 11.11 -29.83 -7.73
C ALA A 270 9.59 -29.84 -7.97
N ALA A 271 8.88 -28.77 -7.60
CA ALA A 271 7.43 -28.62 -7.79
C ALA A 271 7.03 -28.01 -9.16
N ALA A 272 7.96 -27.88 -10.11
CA ALA A 272 7.75 -27.15 -11.37
C ALA A 272 6.47 -27.56 -12.12
N GLN A 273 6.21 -28.86 -12.26
CA GLN A 273 5.02 -29.36 -12.96
C GLN A 273 3.72 -28.92 -12.28
N ALA A 274 3.66 -29.05 -10.95
CA ALA A 274 2.48 -28.63 -10.19
C ALA A 274 2.27 -27.11 -10.23
N GLN A 275 3.35 -26.32 -10.14
CA GLN A 275 3.29 -24.87 -10.25
C GLN A 275 2.79 -24.42 -11.63
N SER A 276 3.32 -25.03 -12.68
CA SER A 276 2.91 -24.80 -14.08
C SER A 276 1.43 -25.09 -14.31
N VAL A 277 0.94 -26.25 -13.86
CA VAL A 277 -0.48 -26.62 -13.98
C VAL A 277 -1.35 -25.69 -13.14
N GLY A 278 -0.94 -25.38 -11.91
CA GLY A 278 -1.67 -24.53 -10.99
C GLY A 278 -1.85 -23.10 -11.51
N GLU A 279 -0.78 -22.45 -11.98
CA GLU A 279 -0.83 -21.08 -12.51
C GLU A 279 -1.62 -21.01 -13.82
N TYR A 280 -1.48 -22.02 -14.70
CA TYR A 280 -2.24 -22.10 -15.95
C TYR A 280 -3.75 -22.24 -15.70
N GLU A 281 -4.19 -23.21 -14.90
CA GLU A 281 -5.62 -23.42 -14.63
C GLU A 281 -6.22 -22.27 -13.80
N SER A 282 -5.42 -21.63 -12.93
CA SER A 282 -5.83 -20.41 -12.23
C SER A 282 -6.11 -19.27 -13.19
N THR A 283 -5.12 -18.94 -14.04
CA THR A 283 -5.21 -17.85 -15.02
C THR A 283 -6.36 -18.10 -15.99
N LYS A 284 -6.53 -19.36 -16.44
CA LYS A 284 -7.65 -19.76 -17.29
C LYS A 284 -9.01 -19.59 -16.62
N ALA A 285 -9.15 -19.93 -15.34
CA ALA A 285 -10.38 -19.73 -14.62
C ALA A 285 -10.73 -18.24 -14.48
N LEU A 286 -9.74 -17.40 -14.14
CA LEU A 286 -9.95 -15.96 -14.01
C LEU A 286 -10.23 -15.28 -15.36
N HIS A 287 -9.45 -15.59 -16.41
CA HIS A 287 -9.64 -15.05 -17.76
C HIS A 287 -11.02 -15.41 -18.34
N ALA A 288 -11.59 -16.56 -17.99
CA ALA A 288 -12.95 -16.91 -18.40
C ALA A 288 -14.04 -16.00 -17.81
N VAL A 289 -13.77 -15.31 -16.69
CA VAL A 289 -14.71 -14.40 -16.02
C VAL A 289 -14.43 -12.95 -16.38
N ILE A 290 -13.15 -12.55 -16.42
CA ILE A 290 -12.71 -11.16 -16.65
C ILE A 290 -11.59 -11.12 -17.72
N PRO A 291 -11.89 -11.46 -18.99
CA PRO A 291 -10.88 -11.65 -20.03
C PRO A 291 -10.03 -10.41 -20.31
N ASP A 292 -10.58 -9.21 -20.13
CA ASP A 292 -9.88 -7.95 -20.38
C ASP A 292 -8.85 -7.62 -19.29
N HIS A 293 -8.95 -8.25 -18.11
CA HIS A 293 -8.16 -7.94 -16.92
C HIS A 293 -7.17 -9.04 -16.54
N VAL A 294 -7.01 -10.07 -17.35
CA VAL A 294 -6.15 -11.23 -17.08
C VAL A 294 -5.51 -11.69 -18.38
N PRO A 295 -4.18 -11.91 -18.45
CA PRO A 295 -3.54 -12.39 -19.67
C PRO A 295 -4.15 -13.70 -20.15
N ARG A 296 -4.41 -13.78 -21.45
CA ARG A 296 -4.94 -15.01 -22.06
C ARG A 296 -3.96 -16.18 -21.88
N PRO A 297 -4.40 -17.32 -21.31
CA PRO A 297 -3.62 -18.55 -21.26
C PRO A 297 -3.42 -19.13 -22.66
N VAL A 298 -2.20 -19.58 -22.94
CA VAL A 298 -1.84 -20.19 -24.23
C VAL A 298 -1.53 -21.67 -24.06
N ALA A 299 -0.58 -22.01 -23.21
CA ALA A 299 -0.22 -23.40 -22.96
C ALA A 299 0.54 -23.60 -21.64
N GLN A 300 0.66 -24.86 -21.23
CA GLN A 300 1.57 -25.28 -20.17
C GLN A 300 2.11 -26.69 -20.49
N GLY A 301 3.28 -27.04 -19.96
CA GLY A 301 3.81 -28.40 -20.07
C GLY A 301 5.25 -28.56 -19.59
N ALA A 302 5.80 -29.76 -19.75
CA ALA A 302 7.22 -30.02 -19.52
C ALA A 302 8.06 -29.50 -20.68
N LEU A 303 9.30 -29.05 -20.41
CA LEU A 303 10.26 -28.79 -21.50
C LEU A 303 10.73 -30.10 -22.13
N ALA A 304 10.82 -30.14 -23.46
CA ALA A 304 11.33 -31.30 -24.20
C ALA A 304 12.80 -31.59 -23.86
N LYS A 305 13.63 -30.53 -23.80
CA LYS A 305 15.07 -30.66 -23.50
C LYS A 305 15.36 -30.99 -22.04
N ASN A 306 14.44 -30.66 -21.12
CA ASN A 306 14.58 -30.94 -19.70
C ASN A 306 13.21 -31.18 -19.05
N PRO A 307 12.72 -32.44 -19.05
CA PRO A 307 11.41 -32.78 -18.50
C PRO A 307 11.24 -32.49 -16.99
N GLY A 308 12.34 -32.28 -16.26
CA GLY A 308 12.33 -31.87 -14.86
C GLY A 308 11.94 -30.39 -14.66
N ARG A 309 11.87 -29.60 -15.73
CA ARG A 309 11.35 -28.23 -15.74
C ARG A 309 10.00 -28.20 -16.45
N ALA A 310 9.17 -27.24 -16.05
CA ALA A 310 7.86 -27.01 -16.64
C ALA A 310 7.70 -25.56 -17.02
N PHE A 311 6.91 -25.30 -18.06
CA PHE A 311 6.61 -23.97 -18.55
C PHE A 311 5.12 -23.69 -18.53
N VAL A 312 4.79 -22.43 -18.29
CA VAL A 312 3.48 -21.85 -18.60
C VAL A 312 3.68 -20.68 -19.57
N MET A 313 2.75 -20.52 -20.50
CA MET A 313 2.79 -19.51 -21.55
C MET A 313 1.47 -18.75 -21.60
N PHE A 314 1.60 -17.42 -21.60
CA PHE A 314 0.50 -16.46 -21.70
C PHE A 314 0.71 -15.54 -22.90
N GLU A 315 -0.33 -14.85 -23.34
CA GLU A 315 -0.11 -13.68 -24.19
C GLU A 315 0.76 -12.65 -23.45
N PHE A 316 1.60 -11.95 -24.20
CA PHE A 316 2.41 -10.88 -23.60
C PHE A 316 1.55 -9.63 -23.42
N LYS A 317 1.71 -8.99 -22.25
CA LYS A 317 1.07 -7.73 -21.90
C LYS A 317 2.16 -6.71 -21.59
N ASP A 318 2.18 -5.60 -22.33
CA ASP A 318 3.01 -4.46 -21.96
C ASP A 318 2.36 -3.78 -20.75
N MET A 319 3.12 -3.61 -19.67
CA MET A 319 2.60 -3.12 -18.38
C MET A 319 3.31 -1.86 -17.96
N ILE A 320 2.56 -0.93 -17.37
CA ILE A 320 3.10 0.21 -16.64
C ILE A 320 3.35 -0.26 -15.20
N GLU A 321 4.59 -0.13 -14.71
CA GLU A 321 5.01 -0.54 -13.36
C GLU A 321 4.49 0.41 -12.26
N GLU A 322 3.19 0.67 -12.26
CA GLU A 322 2.50 1.48 -11.27
C GLU A 322 1.34 0.69 -10.65
N LEU A 323 1.08 0.96 -9.36
CA LEU A 323 -0.10 0.41 -8.70
C LEU A 323 -1.34 1.07 -9.32
N PRO A 324 -2.33 0.29 -9.81
CA PRO A 324 -3.53 0.88 -10.37
C PRO A 324 -4.29 1.73 -9.34
N PRO A 325 -5.04 2.76 -9.78
CA PRO A 325 -5.88 3.55 -8.88
C PRO A 325 -6.78 2.66 -8.03
N ALA A 326 -6.81 2.90 -6.71
CA ALA A 326 -7.45 2.01 -5.76
C ALA A 326 -8.91 1.69 -6.11
N ALA A 327 -9.67 2.68 -6.61
CA ALA A 327 -11.07 2.51 -7.02
C ALA A 327 -11.24 1.57 -8.23
N GLU A 328 -10.33 1.66 -9.22
CA GLU A 328 -10.36 0.83 -10.41
C GLU A 328 -9.96 -0.61 -10.09
N LEU A 329 -8.90 -0.77 -9.29
CA LEU A 329 -8.44 -2.07 -8.83
C LEU A 329 -9.56 -2.83 -8.10
N VAL A 330 -10.18 -2.21 -7.10
CA VAL A 330 -11.24 -2.89 -6.32
C VAL A 330 -12.50 -3.15 -7.14
N ALA A 331 -12.81 -2.31 -8.14
CA ALA A 331 -13.94 -2.54 -9.03
C ALA A 331 -13.75 -3.80 -9.89
N VAL A 332 -12.53 -4.03 -10.38
CA VAL A 332 -12.18 -5.25 -11.14
C VAL A 332 -12.19 -6.49 -10.24
N ILE A 333 -11.67 -6.40 -9.02
CA ILE A 333 -11.71 -7.49 -8.04
C ILE A 333 -13.17 -7.84 -7.71
N ALA A 334 -14.01 -6.84 -7.42
CA ALA A 334 -15.42 -7.05 -7.14
C ALA A 334 -16.18 -7.63 -8.35
N LYS A 335 -15.79 -7.27 -9.58
CA LYS A 335 -16.32 -7.88 -10.81
C LYS A 335 -16.03 -9.38 -10.88
N LEU A 336 -14.77 -9.78 -10.69
CA LEU A 336 -14.37 -11.21 -10.63
C LEU A 336 -15.19 -11.97 -9.58
N HIS A 337 -15.27 -11.42 -8.36
CA HIS A 337 -15.95 -12.06 -7.26
C HIS A 337 -17.47 -12.21 -7.51
N ARG A 338 -18.09 -11.18 -8.08
CA ARG A 338 -19.52 -11.17 -8.38
C ARG A 338 -19.88 -12.12 -9.53
N GLU A 339 -19.09 -12.13 -10.60
CA GLU A 339 -19.42 -12.82 -11.86
C GLU A 339 -18.94 -14.28 -11.91
N SER A 340 -18.03 -14.68 -11.01
CA SER A 340 -17.57 -16.06 -10.93
C SER A 340 -18.64 -17.04 -10.42
N HIS A 341 -18.56 -18.29 -10.90
CA HIS A 341 -19.44 -19.38 -10.51
C HIS A 341 -18.62 -20.65 -10.27
N THR A 342 -18.78 -21.26 -9.10
CA THR A 342 -18.15 -22.56 -8.80
C THR A 342 -18.77 -23.67 -9.64
N PRO A 343 -17.97 -24.62 -10.17
CA PRO A 343 -18.48 -25.70 -11.02
C PRO A 343 -19.33 -26.74 -10.26
N ASN A 344 -19.22 -26.82 -8.93
CA ASN A 344 -19.85 -27.88 -8.13
C ASN A 344 -20.53 -27.37 -6.85
N GLY A 345 -20.59 -26.05 -6.64
CA GLY A 345 -21.21 -25.47 -5.44
C GLY A 345 -20.37 -25.58 -4.16
N LYS A 346 -19.11 -26.02 -4.26
CA LYS A 346 -18.19 -26.28 -3.13
C LYS A 346 -17.01 -25.29 -3.11
N PHE A 347 -16.28 -25.26 -1.99
CA PHE A 347 -15.02 -24.53 -1.83
C PHE A 347 -13.84 -25.41 -2.21
N GLY A 348 -12.82 -24.83 -2.84
CA GLY A 348 -11.64 -25.55 -3.32
C GLY A 348 -11.27 -25.22 -4.76
N PHE A 349 -10.45 -26.07 -5.38
CA PHE A 349 -10.05 -25.91 -6.78
C PHE A 349 -9.76 -27.28 -7.43
N SER A 350 -9.81 -27.34 -8.76
CA SER A 350 -9.64 -28.60 -9.51
C SER A 350 -8.23 -29.17 -9.43
N VAL A 351 -7.24 -28.30 -9.20
CA VAL A 351 -5.82 -28.65 -9.09
C VAL A 351 -5.21 -27.96 -7.88
N PRO A 352 -4.10 -28.49 -7.33
CA PRO A 352 -3.28 -27.72 -6.41
C PRO A 352 -2.78 -26.46 -7.11
N THR A 353 -2.98 -25.31 -6.49
CA THR A 353 -2.40 -24.03 -6.94
C THR A 353 -1.20 -23.69 -6.07
N SER A 354 -0.43 -22.69 -6.44
CA SER A 354 0.75 -22.27 -5.68
C SER A 354 0.73 -20.78 -5.45
N GLN A 355 1.04 -20.37 -4.23
CA GLN A 355 1.64 -19.07 -3.96
C GLN A 355 3.16 -19.29 -3.75
N ALA A 356 3.71 -18.82 -2.62
CA ALA A 356 4.99 -19.30 -2.10
C ALA A 356 5.01 -20.82 -1.83
N LEU A 357 3.83 -21.42 -1.62
CA LEU A 357 3.64 -22.82 -1.25
C LEU A 357 2.54 -23.46 -2.09
N GLN A 358 2.61 -24.78 -2.27
CA GLN A 358 1.56 -25.55 -2.94
C GLN A 358 0.37 -25.71 -1.99
N LEU A 359 -0.81 -25.27 -2.43
CA LEU A 359 -2.03 -25.19 -1.63
C LEU A 359 -2.82 -26.50 -1.69
N GLU A 360 -3.38 -26.89 -0.53
CA GLU A 360 -4.30 -28.03 -0.43
C GLU A 360 -5.73 -27.63 -0.80
N ASN A 361 -6.04 -27.71 -2.10
CA ASN A 361 -7.29 -27.21 -2.67
C ASN A 361 -8.45 -28.23 -2.73
N THR A 362 -8.35 -29.35 -2.02
CA THR A 362 -9.38 -30.41 -2.04
C THR A 362 -10.78 -29.84 -1.77
N TRP A 363 -11.77 -30.25 -2.56
CA TRP A 363 -13.13 -29.73 -2.42
C TRP A 363 -13.75 -30.06 -1.06
N CYS A 364 -14.44 -29.08 -0.45
CA CYS A 364 -15.22 -29.26 0.78
C CYS A 364 -16.46 -28.36 0.79
N ASP A 365 -17.39 -28.65 1.71
CA ASP A 365 -18.72 -28.04 1.71
C ASP A 365 -18.77 -26.70 2.45
N THR A 366 -17.85 -26.44 3.38
CA THR A 366 -17.82 -25.22 4.19
C THR A 366 -16.49 -24.48 4.06
N TRP A 367 -16.53 -23.15 4.17
CA TRP A 367 -15.33 -22.33 4.15
C TRP A 367 -14.50 -22.52 5.41
N GLU A 368 -15.13 -22.74 6.56
CA GLU A 368 -14.45 -23.05 7.83
C GLU A 368 -13.55 -24.29 7.67
N GLU A 369 -14.07 -25.37 7.09
CA GLU A 369 -13.31 -26.61 6.86
C GLU A 369 -12.11 -26.34 5.93
N PHE A 370 -12.36 -25.66 4.80
CA PHE A 370 -11.30 -25.34 3.84
C PHE A 370 -10.16 -24.56 4.50
N PHE A 371 -10.52 -23.46 5.15
CA PHE A 371 -9.56 -22.52 5.73
C PHE A 371 -8.81 -23.17 6.90
N THR A 372 -9.48 -23.96 7.74
CA THR A 372 -8.84 -24.70 8.84
C THR A 372 -7.75 -25.63 8.32
N ARG A 373 -8.05 -26.41 7.27
CA ARG A 373 -7.09 -27.34 6.67
C ARG A 373 -5.90 -26.60 6.07
N ALA A 374 -6.17 -25.54 5.31
CA ALA A 374 -5.13 -24.71 4.70
C ALA A 374 -4.23 -24.02 5.76
N PHE A 375 -4.81 -23.50 6.84
CA PHE A 375 -4.08 -22.86 7.92
C PHE A 375 -3.16 -23.87 8.65
N ARG A 376 -3.66 -25.07 8.98
CA ARG A 376 -2.84 -26.14 9.58
C ARG A 376 -1.69 -26.55 8.67
N GLY A 377 -1.94 -26.70 7.37
CA GLY A 377 -0.90 -27.01 6.38
C GLY A 377 0.18 -25.94 6.33
N THR A 378 -0.22 -24.66 6.36
CA THR A 378 0.70 -23.52 6.36
C THR A 378 1.57 -23.49 7.62
N VAL A 379 0.99 -23.67 8.81
CA VAL A 379 1.75 -23.72 10.08
C VAL A 379 2.75 -24.88 10.09
N LYS A 380 2.34 -26.05 9.59
CA LYS A 380 3.24 -27.21 9.49
C LYS A 380 4.46 -26.89 8.62
N LEU A 381 4.21 -26.38 7.42
CA LEU A 381 5.27 -26.07 6.45
C LEU A 381 6.18 -24.93 6.94
N GLU A 382 5.60 -23.94 7.61
CA GLU A 382 6.37 -22.88 8.26
C GLU A 382 7.34 -23.45 9.30
N GLN A 383 6.89 -24.36 10.17
CA GLN A 383 7.78 -24.99 11.16
C GLN A 383 8.80 -25.96 10.54
N GLU A 384 8.51 -26.59 9.40
CA GLU A 384 9.48 -27.40 8.65
C GLU A 384 10.65 -26.54 8.14
N VAL A 385 10.37 -25.32 7.69
CA VAL A 385 11.38 -24.41 7.11
C VAL A 385 12.08 -23.55 8.16
N GLN A 386 11.34 -23.02 9.12
CA GLN A 386 11.81 -22.07 10.12
C GLN A 386 12.17 -22.73 11.47
N GLY A 387 11.97 -24.05 11.59
CA GLY A 387 12.18 -24.84 12.80
C GLY A 387 10.99 -24.80 13.76
N TYR A 388 10.80 -25.87 14.54
CA TYR A 388 9.68 -26.02 15.47
C TYR A 388 9.65 -24.93 16.55
N SER A 389 8.45 -24.44 16.88
CA SER A 389 8.21 -23.46 17.93
C SER A 389 6.98 -23.86 18.73
N GLU A 390 7.20 -24.29 19.97
CA GLU A 390 6.10 -24.68 20.87
C GLU A 390 5.09 -23.53 21.08
N LYS A 391 5.58 -22.28 21.15
CA LYS A 391 4.73 -21.10 21.28
C LYS A 391 3.85 -20.89 20.03
N LEU A 392 4.41 -21.06 18.83
CA LEU A 392 3.63 -20.96 17.59
C LEU A 392 2.60 -22.09 17.51
N GLN A 393 2.99 -23.32 17.85
CA GLN A 393 2.09 -24.47 17.84
C GLN A 393 0.88 -24.27 18.76
N ARG A 394 1.11 -23.84 20.01
CA ARG A 394 0.02 -23.55 20.97
C ARG A 394 -0.92 -22.45 20.44
N LEU A 395 -0.39 -21.36 19.90
CA LEU A 395 -1.19 -20.29 19.32
C LEU A 395 -1.99 -20.77 18.10
N ALA A 396 -1.39 -21.57 17.22
CA ALA A 396 -2.07 -22.14 16.06
C ALA A 396 -3.23 -23.06 16.49
N ASP A 397 -3.05 -23.87 17.53
CA ASP A 397 -4.13 -24.73 18.04
C ASP A 397 -5.28 -23.92 18.64
N GLU A 398 -5.00 -22.83 19.37
CA GLU A 398 -6.01 -21.89 19.86
C GLU A 398 -6.74 -21.17 18.70
N ILE A 399 -6.02 -20.78 17.66
CA ILE A 399 -6.61 -20.19 16.45
C ILE A 399 -7.59 -21.17 15.80
N VAL A 400 -7.19 -22.42 15.62
CA VAL A 400 -8.04 -23.45 15.00
C VAL A 400 -9.23 -23.82 15.87
N THR A 401 -9.07 -23.90 17.18
CA THR A 401 -10.13 -24.38 18.08
C THR A 401 -11.12 -23.29 18.48
N LYS A 402 -10.68 -22.03 18.55
CA LYS A 402 -11.51 -20.91 19.03
C LYS A 402 -11.80 -19.88 17.94
N VAL A 403 -10.74 -19.31 17.35
CA VAL A 403 -10.85 -18.11 16.52
C VAL A 403 -11.46 -18.40 15.15
N ILE A 404 -11.00 -19.46 14.46
CA ILE A 404 -11.53 -19.85 13.15
C ILE A 404 -13.04 -20.17 13.25
N PRO A 405 -13.50 -21.06 14.15
CA PRO A 405 -14.93 -21.29 14.36
C PRO A 405 -15.69 -20.01 14.70
N ARG A 406 -15.15 -19.16 15.58
CA ARG A 406 -15.81 -17.91 15.99
C ARG A 406 -16.01 -16.95 14.81
N LEU A 407 -15.03 -16.82 13.94
CA LEU A 407 -15.05 -15.83 12.87
C LEU A 407 -15.69 -16.34 11.57
N LEU A 408 -15.62 -17.66 11.31
CA LEU A 408 -16.06 -18.22 10.03
C LEU A 408 -17.41 -18.92 10.11
N ARG A 409 -17.67 -19.71 11.16
CA ARG A 409 -18.92 -20.49 11.29
C ARG A 409 -20.19 -19.64 11.24
N PRO A 410 -20.26 -18.44 11.88
CA PRO A 410 -21.46 -17.62 11.83
C PRO A 410 -21.96 -17.27 10.42
N MET A 411 -21.07 -17.25 9.41
CA MET A 411 -21.42 -16.96 8.01
C MET A 411 -22.24 -18.07 7.34
N GLU A 412 -22.22 -19.30 7.88
CA GLU A 412 -22.73 -20.50 7.21
C GLU A 412 -23.76 -21.30 8.05
N ILE A 413 -24.23 -20.72 9.16
CA ILE A 413 -25.27 -21.31 10.04
C ILE A 413 -26.57 -20.50 10.00
N ASP A 414 -27.62 -21.00 10.66
CA ASP A 414 -28.96 -20.37 10.73
C ASP A 414 -29.55 -20.06 9.35
N GLY A 415 -29.34 -20.96 8.39
CA GLY A 415 -29.82 -20.81 7.01
C GLY A 415 -28.99 -19.88 6.13
N ARG A 416 -27.93 -19.27 6.67
CA ARG A 416 -26.95 -18.51 5.87
C ARG A 416 -26.08 -19.46 5.06
N ARG A 417 -25.69 -19.03 3.86
CA ARG A 417 -24.82 -19.79 2.97
C ARG A 417 -23.89 -18.83 2.24
N LEU A 418 -22.59 -19.09 2.33
CA LEU A 418 -21.59 -18.38 1.54
C LEU A 418 -21.63 -18.84 0.08
N LYS A 419 -21.40 -17.90 -0.84
CA LYS A 419 -21.12 -18.20 -2.25
C LYS A 419 -19.64 -18.58 -2.39
N PRO A 420 -19.29 -19.81 -2.82
CA PRO A 420 -17.92 -20.11 -3.20
C PRO A 420 -17.55 -19.26 -4.41
N THR A 421 -16.61 -18.35 -4.19
CA THR A 421 -16.27 -17.26 -5.09
C THR A 421 -14.87 -17.48 -5.63
N LEU A 422 -14.67 -17.35 -6.93
CA LEU A 422 -13.33 -17.44 -7.51
C LEU A 422 -12.53 -16.24 -7.02
N VAL A 423 -11.45 -16.51 -6.28
CA VAL A 423 -10.50 -15.51 -5.79
C VAL A 423 -9.18 -15.64 -6.53
N HIS A 424 -8.43 -14.55 -6.66
CA HIS A 424 -7.09 -14.54 -7.25
C HIS A 424 -6.12 -15.39 -6.43
N GLY A 425 -6.23 -15.31 -5.10
CA GLY A 425 -5.46 -16.10 -4.17
C GLY A 425 -3.99 -15.72 -4.05
N ASP A 426 -3.53 -14.63 -4.66
CA ASP A 426 -2.17 -14.07 -4.50
C ASP A 426 -2.16 -12.56 -4.81
N LEU A 427 -3.12 -11.84 -4.23
CA LEU A 427 -3.46 -10.50 -4.67
C LEU A 427 -2.69 -9.42 -3.91
N TRP A 428 -1.46 -9.16 -4.32
CA TRP A 428 -0.62 -8.06 -3.80
C TRP A 428 -0.15 -7.13 -4.92
N HIS A 429 0.45 -6.00 -4.56
CA HIS A 429 0.83 -4.95 -5.52
C HIS A 429 1.82 -5.38 -6.62
N GLY A 430 2.51 -6.51 -6.45
CA GLY A 430 3.40 -7.08 -7.48
C GLY A 430 2.70 -7.93 -8.52
N ASN A 431 1.44 -8.30 -8.29
CA ASN A 431 0.63 -9.15 -9.17
C ASN A 431 -0.52 -8.38 -9.85
N VAL A 432 -0.44 -7.04 -9.82
CA VAL A 432 -1.40 -6.14 -10.47
C VAL A 432 -0.62 -5.03 -11.16
N ALA A 433 -1.09 -4.61 -12.34
CA ALA A 433 -0.51 -3.51 -13.10
C ALA A 433 -1.57 -2.83 -13.97
N ILE A 434 -1.15 -1.83 -14.75
CA ILE A 434 -1.96 -1.22 -15.80
C ILE A 434 -1.42 -1.72 -17.15
N ASP A 435 -2.30 -2.27 -17.99
CA ASP A 435 -1.98 -2.60 -19.38
C ASP A 435 -1.70 -1.31 -20.15
N ALA A 436 -0.48 -1.19 -20.70
CA ALA A 436 -0.01 0.02 -21.37
C ALA A 436 -0.75 0.33 -22.68
N MET A 437 -1.46 -0.65 -23.24
CA MET A 437 -2.20 -0.50 -24.49
C MET A 437 -3.66 -0.16 -24.26
N THR A 438 -4.27 -0.76 -23.23
CA THR A 438 -5.71 -0.57 -22.95
C THR A 438 -5.99 0.40 -21.81
N GLU A 439 -4.96 0.78 -21.04
CA GLU A 439 -5.06 1.55 -19.80
C GLU A 439 -5.96 0.90 -18.73
N GLN A 440 -6.16 -0.42 -18.82
CA GLN A 440 -6.99 -1.17 -17.86
C GLN A 440 -6.14 -1.89 -16.83
N VAL A 441 -6.72 -2.12 -15.65
CA VAL A 441 -6.14 -3.00 -14.62
C VAL A 441 -5.93 -4.39 -15.21
N ILE A 442 -4.74 -4.95 -15.04
CA ILE A 442 -4.41 -6.33 -15.34
C ILE A 442 -3.95 -7.03 -14.06
N MET A 443 -4.40 -8.27 -13.85
CA MET A 443 -4.00 -9.16 -12.76
C MET A 443 -3.32 -10.40 -13.32
N PHE A 444 -2.26 -10.87 -12.68
CA PHE A 444 -1.41 -11.97 -13.16
C PHE A 444 -0.79 -12.74 -12.01
N ASP A 445 -0.08 -13.85 -12.29
CA ASP A 445 0.53 -14.72 -11.27
C ASP A 445 -0.49 -15.21 -10.22
N CYS A 446 -1.60 -15.78 -10.69
CA CYS A 446 -2.71 -16.18 -9.84
C CYS A 446 -2.54 -17.57 -9.21
N GLY A 447 -2.87 -17.69 -7.93
CA GLY A 447 -2.98 -18.94 -7.17
C GLY A 447 -4.43 -19.24 -6.78
N ALA A 448 -5.30 -19.39 -7.78
CA ALA A 448 -6.74 -19.29 -7.60
C ALA A 448 -7.35 -20.43 -6.76
N LEU A 449 -8.51 -20.13 -6.16
CA LEU A 449 -9.40 -21.10 -5.54
C LEU A 449 -10.84 -20.55 -5.50
N PHE A 450 -11.83 -21.41 -5.26
CA PHE A 450 -13.18 -20.99 -4.89
C PHE A 450 -13.27 -20.90 -3.37
N GLY A 451 -13.35 -19.67 -2.86
CA GLY A 451 -13.25 -19.34 -1.44
C GLY A 451 -14.26 -18.30 -1.00
N HIS A 452 -14.08 -17.77 0.21
CA HIS A 452 -14.78 -16.57 0.64
C HIS A 452 -14.18 -15.33 -0.03
N HIS A 453 -15.00 -14.44 -0.60
CA HIS A 453 -14.52 -13.30 -1.37
C HIS A 453 -13.65 -12.31 -0.58
N GLU A 454 -13.80 -12.22 0.75
CA GLU A 454 -12.95 -11.38 1.60
C GLU A 454 -11.52 -11.94 1.76
N TYR A 455 -11.28 -13.19 1.35
CA TYR A 455 -9.96 -13.83 1.45
C TYR A 455 -8.87 -13.08 0.68
N ASP A 456 -9.16 -12.63 -0.54
CA ASP A 456 -8.22 -11.86 -1.37
C ASP A 456 -7.79 -10.54 -0.73
N LEU A 457 -8.60 -9.99 0.18
CA LEU A 457 -8.31 -8.74 0.87
C LEU A 457 -7.31 -8.93 2.02
N GLY A 458 -6.99 -10.17 2.41
CA GLY A 458 -6.05 -10.47 3.49
C GLY A 458 -4.68 -9.86 3.26
N MET A 459 -4.19 -9.89 2.02
CA MET A 459 -2.91 -9.27 1.66
C MET A 459 -2.94 -7.75 1.83
N PHE A 460 -4.09 -7.09 1.67
CA PHE A 460 -4.20 -5.63 1.81
C PHE A 460 -4.09 -5.16 3.27
N ARG A 461 -3.99 -6.08 4.23
CA ARG A 461 -3.72 -5.75 5.64
C ARG A 461 -2.24 -5.45 5.88
N ALA A 462 -1.35 -6.12 5.15
CA ALA A 462 0.05 -6.15 5.50
C ALA A 462 0.77 -4.86 5.07
N ALA A 463 1.45 -4.20 6.03
CA ALA A 463 2.15 -2.93 5.80
C ALA A 463 3.31 -3.04 4.79
N ARG A 464 3.76 -4.25 4.47
CA ARG A 464 4.81 -4.52 3.46
C ARG A 464 4.35 -4.27 2.02
N TYR A 465 3.04 -4.16 1.78
CA TYR A 465 2.48 -3.97 0.45
C TYR A 465 1.98 -2.53 0.24
N ARG A 466 1.89 -2.12 -1.03
CA ARG A 466 1.36 -0.80 -1.41
C ARG A 466 -0.17 -0.71 -1.34
N THR A 467 -0.86 -1.84 -1.15
CA THR A 467 -2.29 -1.90 -0.84
C THR A 467 -2.52 -1.81 0.67
N ASN A 468 -3.70 -1.34 1.08
CA ASN A 468 -3.96 -1.02 2.50
C ASN A 468 -5.46 -1.09 2.84
N ARG A 469 -5.82 -0.80 4.10
CA ARG A 469 -7.21 -0.76 4.60
C ARG A 469 -8.16 0.17 3.81
N ALA A 470 -7.65 1.19 3.11
CA ALA A 470 -8.49 2.01 2.26
C ALA A 470 -9.01 1.22 1.05
N HIS A 471 -8.20 0.32 0.48
CA HIS A 471 -8.61 -0.58 -0.59
C HIS A 471 -9.71 -1.53 -0.11
N VAL A 472 -9.54 -2.11 1.10
CA VAL A 472 -10.57 -2.97 1.71
C VAL A 472 -11.90 -2.22 1.87
N ARG A 473 -11.87 -0.97 2.37
CA ARG A 473 -13.08 -0.14 2.49
C ARG A 473 -13.72 0.19 1.15
N LEU A 474 -12.92 0.49 0.12
CA LEU A 474 -13.43 0.78 -1.22
C LEU A 474 -14.04 -0.48 -1.86
N TYR A 475 -13.44 -1.65 -1.68
CA TYR A 475 -13.99 -2.92 -2.15
C TYR A 475 -15.41 -3.17 -1.60
N HIS A 476 -15.65 -2.88 -0.31
CA HIS A 476 -16.96 -3.02 0.30
C HIS A 476 -18.01 -1.98 -0.13
N GLN A 477 -17.65 -1.02 -0.99
CA GLN A 477 -18.63 -0.22 -1.73
C GLN A 477 -19.23 -0.97 -2.93
N HIS A 478 -18.56 -2.05 -3.38
CA HIS A 478 -18.96 -2.86 -4.53
C HIS A 478 -19.43 -4.27 -4.15
N ALA A 479 -19.07 -4.76 -2.96
CA ALA A 479 -19.41 -6.08 -2.46
C ALA A 479 -19.90 -6.02 -1.01
N GLU A 480 -20.94 -6.80 -0.70
CA GLU A 480 -21.50 -6.88 0.65
C GLU A 480 -20.46 -7.38 1.66
N ILE A 481 -20.54 -6.90 2.89
CA ILE A 481 -19.74 -7.40 4.02
C ILE A 481 -20.44 -8.65 4.54
N SER A 482 -19.70 -9.75 4.66
CA SER A 482 -20.27 -11.00 5.20
C SER A 482 -20.66 -10.84 6.66
N TYR A 483 -21.77 -11.46 7.05
CA TYR A 483 -22.25 -11.48 8.44
C TYR A 483 -21.32 -12.29 9.36
N PRO A 484 -21.03 -11.88 10.61
CA PRO A 484 -21.39 -10.61 11.25
C PRO A 484 -20.52 -9.47 10.71
N VAL A 485 -21.13 -8.31 10.48
CA VAL A 485 -20.46 -7.18 9.83
C VAL A 485 -19.36 -6.58 10.72
N GLU A 486 -19.51 -6.67 12.03
CA GLU A 486 -18.56 -6.22 13.04
C GLU A 486 -17.26 -7.02 13.06
N ASP A 487 -17.28 -8.25 12.53
CA ASP A 487 -16.13 -9.16 12.53
C ASP A 487 -15.25 -8.99 11.28
N VAL A 488 -15.59 -8.09 10.35
CA VAL A 488 -14.90 -7.94 9.05
C VAL A 488 -13.39 -7.65 9.19
N ASP A 489 -12.97 -6.81 10.14
CA ASP A 489 -11.54 -6.50 10.33
C ASP A 489 -10.78 -7.71 10.90
N ASP A 490 -11.39 -8.49 11.78
CA ASP A 490 -10.75 -9.67 12.36
C ASP A 490 -10.78 -10.88 11.42
N ARG A 491 -11.79 -11.02 10.55
CA ARG A 491 -11.73 -11.96 9.41
C ARG A 491 -10.60 -11.59 8.46
N ASN A 492 -10.44 -10.32 8.14
CA ASN A 492 -9.31 -9.84 7.34
C ASN A 492 -7.95 -10.13 8.01
N ALA A 493 -7.85 -9.95 9.33
CA ALA A 493 -6.69 -10.35 10.12
C ALA A 493 -6.41 -11.85 10.05
N LEU A 494 -7.45 -12.67 10.20
CA LEU A 494 -7.35 -14.13 10.11
C LEU A 494 -6.84 -14.58 8.73
N TYR A 495 -7.32 -13.98 7.65
CA TYR A 495 -6.82 -14.27 6.31
C TYR A 495 -5.38 -13.80 6.10
N ALA A 496 -5.01 -12.63 6.64
CA ALA A 496 -3.65 -12.11 6.60
C ALA A 496 -2.63 -13.00 7.35
N LEU A 497 -3.02 -13.67 8.44
CA LEU A 497 -2.15 -14.59 9.19
C LEU A 497 -1.55 -15.66 8.28
N ARG A 498 -2.34 -16.21 7.37
CA ARG A 498 -1.87 -17.24 6.43
C ARG A 498 -0.82 -16.67 5.48
N VAL A 499 -1.04 -15.45 4.97
CA VAL A 499 -0.08 -14.73 4.11
C VAL A 499 1.23 -14.47 4.85
N ASP A 500 1.16 -14.04 6.10
CA ASP A 500 2.36 -13.76 6.91
C ASP A 500 3.19 -15.02 7.18
N LEU A 501 2.53 -16.15 7.45
CA LEU A 501 3.19 -17.45 7.57
C LEU A 501 3.77 -17.92 6.23
N GLU A 502 3.02 -17.81 5.12
CA GLU A 502 3.50 -18.13 3.76
C GLU A 502 4.74 -17.28 3.40
N THR A 503 4.74 -16.00 3.78
CA THR A 503 5.88 -15.09 3.61
C THR A 503 7.07 -15.51 4.48
N SER A 504 6.82 -15.94 5.73
CA SER A 504 7.84 -16.53 6.61
C SER A 504 8.51 -17.75 5.96
N VAL A 505 7.75 -18.55 5.21
CA VAL A 505 8.31 -19.70 4.47
C VAL A 505 9.09 -19.26 3.24
N ALA A 506 8.54 -18.32 2.47
CA ALA A 506 9.16 -17.79 1.25
C ALA A 506 10.53 -17.16 1.51
N TRP A 507 10.68 -16.49 2.67
CA TRP A 507 11.88 -15.77 3.07
C TRP A 507 12.41 -16.24 4.43
N PRO A 508 13.07 -17.43 4.49
CA PRO A 508 13.49 -18.04 5.74
C PRO A 508 14.44 -17.19 6.59
N ALA A 509 15.21 -16.29 5.96
CA ALA A 509 16.09 -15.36 6.66
C ALA A 509 15.30 -14.32 7.48
N ASN A 510 14.14 -13.90 6.97
CA ASN A 510 13.31 -12.88 7.61
C ASN A 510 12.50 -13.47 8.78
N LYS A 511 13.09 -13.48 9.98
CA LYS A 511 12.42 -13.98 11.19
C LYS A 511 11.28 -13.09 11.70
N ARG A 512 11.16 -11.84 11.21
CA ARG A 512 10.12 -10.89 11.64
C ARG A 512 8.72 -11.34 11.23
N MET A 513 8.57 -12.03 10.09
CA MET A 513 7.27 -12.47 9.60
C MET A 513 6.59 -13.47 10.56
N ARG A 514 7.35 -14.46 11.05
CA ARG A 514 6.89 -15.36 12.10
C ARG A 514 6.44 -14.62 13.36
N GLN A 515 7.23 -13.63 13.80
CA GLN A 515 6.92 -12.88 15.02
C GLN A 515 5.60 -12.10 14.88
N LEU A 516 5.41 -11.38 13.77
CA LEU A 516 4.18 -10.64 13.48
C LEU A 516 2.95 -11.56 13.44
N ALA A 517 3.08 -12.72 12.78
CA ALA A 517 2.01 -13.72 12.76
C ALA A 517 1.66 -14.19 14.19
N MET A 518 2.66 -14.48 15.03
CA MET A 518 2.42 -14.90 16.42
C MET A 518 1.80 -13.80 17.29
N GLU A 519 2.15 -12.54 17.06
CA GLU A 519 1.55 -11.39 17.76
C GLU A 519 0.07 -11.22 17.39
N GLU A 520 -0.26 -11.29 16.10
CA GLU A 520 -1.65 -11.17 15.64
C GLU A 520 -2.48 -12.40 16.04
N MET A 521 -1.91 -13.61 16.04
CA MET A 521 -2.56 -14.79 16.61
C MET A 521 -2.89 -14.59 18.08
N LYS A 522 -1.94 -14.10 18.88
CA LYS A 522 -2.16 -13.83 20.30
C LYS A 522 -3.28 -12.81 20.49
N ARG A 523 -3.28 -11.71 19.74
CA ARG A 523 -4.32 -10.67 19.80
C ARG A 523 -5.71 -11.26 19.55
N LEU A 524 -5.85 -12.10 18.51
CA LEU A 524 -7.12 -12.73 18.18
C LEU A 524 -7.57 -13.74 19.25
N VAL A 525 -6.66 -14.55 19.77
CA VAL A 525 -6.95 -15.50 20.87
C VAL A 525 -7.40 -14.77 22.14
N ASP A 526 -6.71 -13.69 22.51
CA ASP A 526 -7.09 -12.87 23.67
C ASP A 526 -8.45 -12.19 23.48
N LYS A 527 -8.81 -11.81 22.25
CA LYS A 527 -10.09 -11.17 21.92
C LYS A 527 -11.26 -12.14 21.94
N TYR A 528 -11.03 -13.41 21.59
CA TYR A 528 -12.06 -14.45 21.48
C TYR A 528 -11.78 -15.64 22.41
N PRO A 529 -11.70 -15.42 23.74
CA PRO A 529 -11.27 -16.45 24.70
C PRO A 529 -12.23 -17.64 24.78
N ASP A 530 -13.52 -17.41 24.55
CA ASP A 530 -14.61 -18.39 24.60
C ASP A 530 -14.99 -18.96 23.22
N GLY A 531 -14.27 -18.54 22.16
CA GLY A 531 -14.48 -19.01 20.80
C GLY A 531 -15.92 -18.87 20.29
N PHE A 532 -16.36 -19.84 19.49
CA PHE A 532 -17.70 -19.86 18.91
C PHE A 532 -18.81 -20.01 19.97
N GLU A 533 -18.58 -20.82 21.02
CA GLU A 533 -19.59 -21.07 22.07
C GLU A 533 -19.96 -19.79 22.82
N GLY A 534 -18.98 -18.92 23.11
CA GLY A 534 -19.25 -17.62 23.71
C GLY A 534 -20.13 -16.73 22.84
N TRP A 535 -19.86 -16.68 21.53
CA TRP A 535 -20.68 -15.92 20.59
C TRP A 535 -22.09 -16.50 20.44
N HIS A 536 -22.20 -17.82 20.30
CA HIS A 536 -23.50 -18.48 20.18
C HIS A 536 -24.37 -18.22 21.41
N SER A 537 -23.78 -18.24 22.60
CA SER A 537 -24.48 -17.92 23.85
C SER A 537 -25.03 -16.49 23.87
N THR A 538 -24.27 -15.51 23.34
CA THR A 538 -24.72 -14.11 23.25
C THR A 538 -25.80 -13.85 22.20
N GLN A 539 -25.93 -14.72 21.19
CA GLN A 539 -26.99 -14.63 20.19
C GLN A 539 -28.29 -15.30 20.66
N ALA A 540 -28.19 -16.27 21.57
CA ALA A 540 -29.33 -16.98 22.14
C ALA A 540 -30.01 -16.24 23.32
N SER A 541 -29.34 -15.21 23.86
CA SER A 541 -29.83 -14.29 24.91
C SER A 541 -30.46 -13.04 24.33
#